data_AF-A0A935VVK9-F1
#
_entry.id   AF-A0A935VVK9-F1
#
_cell.length_a   1.000
_cell.length_b   1.000
_cell.length_c   1.000
_cell.angle_alpha   90.00
_cell.angle_beta   90.00
_cell.angle_gamma   90.00
#
_symmetry.space_group_name_H-M   'P 1'
#
loop_
_entity.id
_entity.type
_entity.pdbx_description
1 polymer ?
#
loop_
_entity_poly.entity_id
_entity_poly.type
_entity_poly.pdbx_seq_one_letter_code
_entity_poly.pdbx_strand_id
1 'polypeptide(L)'
;MQTNVSTIRALKEEDVFFGEIPLMTDNGTFVINGTERVIVSQLHRSPGVFFKGDRDDYLAKIIPYRGSWVEFEYDQKGILHARLGKRKIIATIFLRALGLWVNPQIDMKTVSDQILEEVVKNAEYPDSSILELFYVTDEAVVEKGKLFVKVPEKGETHLVGMRAEEDIKNKKEEVTRVGKKITKSALSELRSMGTAKVAVATADFETAYALEDVINTETGEVIIESNTEIAAAKCGRSSKKVSRASKCFPETRRYRRCYRRDTSQGRDLKTGRCIA
;
A
#
# COMPACT_ATOMS: atom_id res chain seq x y z
N MET A 1 35.24 -3.52 43.96
CA MET A 1 33.99 -3.91 43.26
C MET A 1 34.30 -5.13 42.41
N GLN A 2 34.05 -6.33 42.94
CA GLN A 2 34.23 -7.57 42.19
C GLN A 2 32.88 -8.00 41.63
N THR A 3 32.83 -8.14 40.31
CA THR A 3 31.70 -8.68 39.55
C THR A 3 31.52 -10.15 39.90
N ASN A 4 30.44 -10.48 40.63
CA ASN A 4 30.01 -11.87 40.79
C ASN A 4 29.41 -12.37 39.48
N VAL A 5 30.28 -12.76 38.55
CA VAL A 5 29.90 -13.56 37.38
C VAL A 5 29.75 -14.99 37.90
N SER A 6 28.53 -15.47 38.02
CA SER A 6 28.24 -16.87 38.35
C SER A 6 28.77 -17.76 37.22
N THR A 7 29.98 -18.27 37.41
CA THR A 7 30.56 -19.31 36.56
C THR A 7 29.63 -20.52 36.60
N ILE A 8 29.01 -20.87 35.48
CA ILE A 8 28.18 -22.08 35.36
C ILE A 8 29.09 -23.28 35.65
N ARG A 9 28.85 -24.00 36.76
CA ARG A 9 29.82 -24.95 37.34
C ARG A 9 29.82 -26.37 36.77
N ALA A 10 28.85 -26.76 35.95
CA ALA A 10 28.92 -27.97 35.12
C ALA A 10 27.68 -28.07 34.21
N LEU A 11 27.89 -28.25 32.91
CA LEU A 11 26.86 -28.82 32.02
C LEU A 11 26.99 -30.34 32.11
N LYS A 12 25.90 -31.03 32.42
CA LYS A 12 25.83 -32.50 32.38
C LYS A 12 24.87 -32.88 31.26
N GLU A 13 25.42 -33.42 30.18
CA GLU A 13 24.65 -33.99 29.08
C GLU A 13 24.37 -35.47 29.40
N GLU A 14 23.14 -35.90 29.14
CA GLU A 14 22.71 -37.29 29.32
C GLU A 14 21.84 -37.68 28.14
N ASP A 15 22.00 -38.92 27.66
CA ASP A 15 21.20 -39.45 26.56
C ASP A 15 19.78 -39.72 27.04
N VAL A 16 18.84 -38.95 26.51
CA VAL A 16 17.41 -39.12 26.80
C VAL A 16 16.77 -39.97 25.70
N PHE A 17 16.06 -41.02 26.11
CA PHE A 17 15.31 -41.87 25.19
C PHE A 17 13.97 -41.21 24.80
N PHE A 18 13.73 -41.03 23.50
CA PHE A 18 12.51 -40.41 22.95
C PHE A 18 11.53 -41.42 22.32
N GLY A 19 11.81 -42.72 22.39
CA GLY A 19 11.02 -43.78 21.76
C GLY A 19 11.72 -44.41 20.55
N GLU A 20 11.08 -45.43 19.97
CA GLU A 20 11.55 -46.13 18.78
C GLU A 20 10.92 -45.56 17.51
N ILE A 21 11.71 -45.35 16.46
CA ILE A 21 11.24 -44.91 15.14
C ILE A 21 11.21 -46.13 14.22
N PRO A 22 10.05 -46.50 13.63
CA PRO A 22 9.97 -47.61 12.69
C PRO A 22 10.88 -47.40 11.47
N LEU A 23 11.68 -48.41 11.15
CA LEU A 23 12.59 -48.38 10.00
C LEU A 23 11.89 -48.92 8.74
N MET A 24 12.28 -48.38 7.59
CA MET A 24 11.80 -48.81 6.29
C MET A 24 12.51 -50.10 5.87
N THR A 25 11.76 -51.06 5.32
CA THR A 25 12.32 -52.27 4.71
C THR A 25 12.89 -51.97 3.32
N ASP A 26 13.68 -52.88 2.76
CA ASP A 26 14.23 -52.75 1.39
C ASP A 26 13.13 -52.63 0.31
N ASN A 27 11.91 -53.08 0.62
CA ASN A 27 10.74 -53.01 -0.27
C ASN A 27 9.95 -51.70 -0.12
N GLY A 28 10.38 -50.77 0.75
CA GLY A 28 9.67 -49.50 0.99
C GLY A 28 8.43 -49.63 1.87
N THR A 29 8.30 -50.72 2.64
CA THR A 29 7.22 -50.95 3.60
C THR A 29 7.68 -50.73 5.04
N PHE A 30 6.73 -50.57 5.96
CA PHE A 30 6.97 -50.46 7.40
C PHE A 30 6.18 -51.54 8.14
N VAL A 31 6.77 -52.20 9.13
CA VAL A 31 6.07 -53.17 9.99
C VAL A 31 5.49 -52.42 11.20
N ILE A 32 4.17 -52.26 11.24
CA ILE A 32 3.46 -51.60 12.34
C ILE A 32 2.53 -52.62 13.00
N ASN A 33 2.80 -52.96 14.26
CA ASN A 33 2.05 -53.97 15.03
C ASN A 33 1.94 -55.32 14.31
N GLY A 34 3.04 -55.78 13.69
CA GLY A 34 3.11 -57.08 13.01
C GLY A 34 2.46 -57.13 11.62
N THR A 35 1.97 -56.00 11.09
CA THR A 35 1.41 -55.90 9.73
C THR A 35 2.23 -54.94 8.88
N GLU A 36 2.50 -55.29 7.63
CA GLU A 36 3.15 -54.41 6.68
C GLU A 36 2.23 -53.28 6.23
N ARG A 37 2.76 -52.05 6.23
CA ARG A 37 2.07 -50.83 5.80
C ARG A 37 2.94 -50.05 4.84
N VAL A 38 2.28 -49.33 3.93
CA VAL A 38 2.93 -48.41 3.00
C VAL A 38 2.50 -46.99 3.34
N ILE A 39 3.45 -46.06 3.32
CA ILE A 39 3.16 -44.63 3.46
C ILE A 39 2.95 -44.05 2.07
N VAL A 40 1.78 -43.46 1.83
CA VAL A 40 1.47 -42.79 0.57
C VAL A 40 1.91 -41.33 0.64
N SER A 41 2.62 -40.87 -0.39
CA SER A 41 3.00 -39.45 -0.51
C SER A 41 1.75 -38.59 -0.66
N GLN A 42 1.59 -37.60 0.23
CA GLN A 42 0.50 -36.65 0.13
C GLN A 42 0.86 -35.53 -0.86
N LEU A 43 -0.08 -35.18 -1.73
CA LEU A 43 0.02 -33.99 -2.55
C LEU A 43 -0.65 -32.81 -1.84
N HIS A 44 0.16 -31.90 -1.29
CA HIS A 44 -0.32 -30.66 -0.68
C HIS A 44 0.03 -29.44 -1.54
N ARG A 45 -0.70 -28.32 -1.34
CA ARG A 45 -0.29 -27.04 -1.92
C ARG A 45 0.97 -26.54 -1.22
N SER A 46 1.91 -26.02 -1.99
CA SER A 46 3.10 -25.39 -1.42
C SER A 46 2.72 -24.14 -0.62
N PRO A 47 3.42 -23.87 0.50
CA PRO A 47 3.30 -22.58 1.18
C PRO A 47 3.61 -21.44 0.22
N GLY A 48 2.87 -20.34 0.32
CA GLY A 48 3.07 -19.18 -0.56
C GLY A 48 1.83 -18.31 -0.71
N VAL A 49 1.92 -17.37 -1.65
CA VAL A 49 0.84 -16.44 -1.99
C VAL A 49 0.23 -16.85 -3.33
N PHE A 50 -1.08 -17.02 -3.36
CA PHE A 50 -1.84 -17.43 -4.52
C PHE A 50 -2.83 -16.35 -4.90
N PHE A 51 -2.86 -15.97 -6.16
CA PHE A 51 -3.83 -15.03 -6.70
C PHE A 51 -4.74 -15.78 -7.68
N LYS A 52 -6.05 -15.60 -7.52
CA LYS A 52 -7.07 -16.05 -8.45
C LYS A 52 -7.90 -14.83 -8.83
N GLY A 53 -8.02 -14.56 -10.12
CA GLY A 53 -8.90 -13.52 -10.65
C GLY A 53 -9.83 -14.13 -11.68
N ASP A 54 -11.13 -14.01 -11.46
CA ASP A 54 -12.15 -14.11 -12.50
C ASP A 54 -12.70 -12.69 -12.78
N ARG A 55 -13.55 -12.52 -13.79
CA ARG A 55 -14.01 -11.20 -14.26
C ARG A 55 -14.46 -10.27 -13.13
N ASP A 56 -15.16 -10.81 -12.14
CA ASP A 56 -15.72 -10.04 -11.02
C ASP A 56 -15.23 -10.51 -9.63
N ASP A 57 -14.41 -11.57 -9.57
CA ASP A 57 -13.96 -12.20 -8.32
C ASP A 57 -12.44 -12.28 -8.25
N TYR A 58 -11.84 -11.38 -7.47
CA TYR A 58 -10.41 -11.38 -7.17
C TYR A 58 -10.16 -11.89 -5.75
N LEU A 59 -9.28 -12.88 -5.63
CA LEU A 59 -8.95 -13.58 -4.40
C LEU A 59 -7.43 -13.72 -4.26
N ALA A 60 -6.87 -13.24 -3.16
CA ALA A 60 -5.50 -13.53 -2.76
C ALA A 60 -5.50 -14.44 -1.54
N LYS A 61 -4.69 -15.49 -1.52
CA LYS A 61 -4.54 -16.40 -0.38
C LYS A 61 -3.10 -16.50 0.03
N ILE A 62 -2.85 -16.36 1.32
CA ILE A 62 -1.56 -16.59 1.95
C ILE A 62 -1.68 -17.92 2.70
N ILE A 63 -0.96 -18.93 2.21
CA ILE A 63 -0.91 -20.28 2.77
C ILE A 63 0.42 -20.43 3.49
N PRO A 64 0.45 -20.43 4.84
CA PRO A 64 1.68 -20.67 5.59
C PRO A 64 2.01 -22.17 5.65
N TYR A 65 3.26 -22.50 5.96
CA TYR A 65 3.67 -23.90 6.24
C TYR A 65 3.03 -24.44 7.52
N ARG A 66 2.87 -23.57 8.53
CA ARG A 66 2.16 -23.86 9.79
C ARG A 66 1.35 -22.62 10.18
N GLY A 67 0.12 -22.83 10.64
CA GLY A 67 -0.75 -21.76 11.15
C GLY A 67 -1.97 -21.46 10.28
N SER A 68 -2.64 -20.36 10.62
CA SER A 68 -3.90 -19.94 10.00
C SER A 68 -3.69 -19.33 8.63
N TRP A 69 -4.60 -19.62 7.69
CA TRP A 69 -4.61 -19.01 6.36
C TRP A 69 -5.17 -17.59 6.45
N VAL A 70 -4.63 -16.71 5.60
CA VAL A 70 -5.16 -15.36 5.39
C VAL A 70 -5.65 -15.26 3.96
N GLU A 71 -6.89 -14.86 3.77
CA GLU A 71 -7.48 -14.67 2.45
C GLU A 71 -7.94 -13.23 2.29
N PHE A 72 -7.73 -12.64 1.11
CA PHE A 72 -8.26 -11.34 0.73
C PHE A 72 -9.22 -11.53 -0.43
N GLU A 73 -10.45 -11.06 -0.29
CA GLU A 73 -11.50 -11.20 -1.29
C GLU A 73 -12.21 -9.87 -1.50
N TYR A 74 -12.59 -9.58 -2.74
CA TYR A 74 -13.52 -8.51 -3.03
C TYR A 74 -14.96 -9.00 -2.88
N ASP A 75 -15.81 -8.16 -2.30
CA ASP A 75 -17.26 -8.37 -2.32
C ASP A 75 -17.88 -7.85 -3.63
N GLN A 76 -19.13 -8.19 -3.91
CA GLN A 76 -19.86 -7.71 -5.11
C GLN A 76 -19.97 -6.17 -5.17
N LYS A 77 -19.83 -5.51 -4.02
CA LYS A 77 -19.80 -4.04 -3.89
C LYS A 77 -18.42 -3.42 -4.13
N GLY A 78 -17.41 -4.22 -4.49
CA GLY A 78 -16.03 -3.77 -4.67
C GLY A 78 -15.26 -3.51 -3.37
N ILE A 79 -15.79 -3.93 -2.21
CA ILE A 79 -15.12 -3.74 -0.91
C ILE A 79 -14.13 -4.89 -0.67
N LEU A 80 -12.88 -4.55 -0.37
CA LEU A 80 -11.86 -5.52 -0.03
C LEU A 80 -11.99 -5.99 1.42
N HIS A 81 -12.12 -7.29 1.59
CA HIS A 81 -12.18 -7.95 2.89
C HIS A 81 -10.98 -8.86 3.11
N ALA A 82 -10.55 -8.96 4.37
CA ALA A 82 -9.62 -9.96 4.83
C ALA A 82 -10.35 -11.03 5.65
N ARG A 83 -10.02 -12.31 5.44
CA ARG A 83 -10.55 -13.44 6.17
C ARG A 83 -9.41 -14.15 6.88
N LEU A 84 -9.52 -14.25 8.21
CA LEU A 84 -8.63 -14.99 9.07
C LEU A 84 -9.39 -16.18 9.65
N GLY A 85 -9.13 -17.38 9.14
CA GLY A 85 -9.92 -18.57 9.47
C GLY A 85 -11.39 -18.41 9.11
N LYS A 86 -12.29 -18.36 10.11
CA LYS A 86 -13.75 -18.28 9.91
C LYS A 86 -14.32 -16.85 9.92
N ARG A 87 -13.54 -15.84 10.32
CA ARG A 87 -14.03 -14.46 10.47
C ARG A 87 -13.66 -13.61 9.26
N LYS A 88 -14.63 -12.88 8.73
CA LYS A 88 -14.46 -11.87 7.67
C LYS A 88 -14.41 -10.48 8.30
N ILE A 89 -13.37 -9.71 8.00
CA ILE A 89 -13.16 -8.34 8.45
C ILE A 89 -12.86 -7.45 7.25
N ILE A 90 -13.01 -6.14 7.40
CA ILE A 90 -12.61 -5.18 6.35
C ILE A 90 -11.07 -5.21 6.27
N ALA A 91 -10.52 -5.22 5.06
CA ALA A 91 -9.07 -5.34 4.87
C ALA A 91 -8.28 -4.20 5.54
N THR A 92 -8.85 -3.00 5.61
CA THR A 92 -8.24 -1.86 6.32
C THR A 92 -8.06 -2.13 7.82
N ILE A 93 -8.97 -2.87 8.46
CA ILE A 93 -8.84 -3.28 9.88
C ILE A 93 -7.68 -4.27 10.03
N PHE A 94 -7.56 -5.21 9.09
CA PHE A 94 -6.45 -6.16 9.08
C PHE A 94 -5.11 -5.45 8.92
N LEU A 95 -5.04 -4.48 8.00
CA LEU A 95 -3.86 -3.62 7.87
C LEU A 95 -3.60 -2.89 9.19
N ARG A 96 -4.58 -2.18 9.76
CA ARG A 96 -4.50 -1.48 11.06
C ARG A 96 -3.95 -2.34 12.21
N ALA A 97 -4.18 -3.65 12.19
CA ALA A 97 -3.65 -4.56 13.19
C ALA A 97 -2.16 -4.94 12.97
N LEU A 98 -1.66 -4.88 11.74
CA LEU A 98 -0.28 -5.25 11.40
C LEU A 98 0.75 -4.15 11.66
N GLY A 99 0.33 -2.91 11.91
CA GLY A 99 1.25 -1.78 12.15
C GLY A 99 2.20 -1.46 10.99
N LEU A 100 1.94 -1.98 9.77
CA LEU A 100 2.87 -1.92 8.64
C LEU A 100 3.04 -0.53 7.99
N TRP A 101 2.30 0.50 8.41
CA TRP A 101 2.52 1.91 8.00
C TRP A 101 3.26 2.71 9.08
N VAL A 102 3.76 2.06 10.14
CA VAL A 102 4.77 2.65 11.03
C VAL A 102 5.98 2.96 10.15
N ASN A 103 6.20 4.25 9.90
CA ASN A 103 7.31 4.88 9.21
C ASN A 103 8.34 3.92 8.58
N PRO A 104 8.57 3.96 7.24
CA PRO A 104 9.59 3.13 6.56
C PRO A 104 11.04 3.36 7.03
N GLN A 105 11.26 4.15 8.07
CA GLN A 105 12.54 4.49 8.69
C GLN A 105 12.81 3.75 10.02
N ILE A 106 11.87 2.97 10.54
CA ILE A 106 12.08 2.20 11.77
C ILE A 106 12.39 0.74 11.41
N ASP A 107 13.68 0.39 11.41
CA ASP A 107 14.12 -0.99 11.29
C ASP A 107 13.70 -1.78 12.54
N MET A 108 12.62 -2.57 12.43
CA MET A 108 12.09 -3.44 13.50
C MET A 108 13.12 -4.42 14.10
N LYS A 109 14.28 -4.61 13.46
CA LYS A 109 15.35 -5.53 13.91
C LYS A 109 16.33 -4.90 14.89
N THR A 110 16.41 -3.57 14.97
CA THR A 110 17.40 -2.84 15.78
C THR A 110 16.79 -2.14 17.00
N VAL A 111 15.47 -2.24 17.19
CA VAL A 111 14.74 -1.48 18.19
C VAL A 111 14.48 -2.37 19.41
N SER A 112 14.72 -1.85 20.62
CA SER A 112 14.40 -2.54 21.87
C SER A 112 12.90 -2.59 22.11
N ASP A 113 12.42 -3.63 22.81
CA ASP A 113 10.99 -3.86 23.08
C ASP A 113 10.28 -2.65 23.73
N GLN A 114 11.01 -1.86 24.54
CA GLN A 114 10.49 -0.65 25.17
C GLN A 114 10.15 0.45 24.17
N ILE A 115 11.00 0.66 23.16
CA ILE A 115 10.78 1.65 22.11
C ILE A 115 9.63 1.19 21.21
N LEU A 116 9.51 -0.11 20.94
CA LEU A 116 8.38 -0.66 20.20
C LEU A 116 7.06 -0.43 20.93
N GLU A 117 7.00 -0.63 22.24
CA GLU A 117 5.80 -0.34 23.03
C GLU A 117 5.41 1.14 23.00
N GLU A 118 6.37 2.05 23.13
CA GLU A 118 6.11 3.49 23.06
C GLU A 118 5.66 3.91 21.65
N VAL A 119 6.28 3.37 20.60
CA VAL A 119 5.89 3.63 19.22
C VAL A 119 4.47 3.13 18.97
N VAL A 120 4.11 1.93 19.42
CA VAL A 120 2.76 1.38 19.25
C VAL A 120 1.72 2.17 20.05
N LYS A 121 2.04 2.61 21.28
CA LYS A 121 1.12 3.40 22.12
C LYS A 121 0.87 4.81 21.56
N ASN A 122 1.88 5.41 20.94
CA ASN A 122 1.80 6.75 20.37
C ASN A 122 1.47 6.75 18.86
N ALA A 123 1.38 5.58 18.23
CA ALA A 123 1.06 5.48 16.82
C ALA A 123 -0.42 5.81 16.60
N GLU A 124 -0.68 7.05 16.20
CA GLU A 124 -1.94 7.38 15.57
C GLU A 124 -1.93 6.82 14.15
N TYR A 125 -3.05 6.18 13.80
CA TYR A 125 -3.22 5.53 12.52
C TYR A 125 -4.30 6.27 11.74
N PRO A 126 -4.01 7.45 11.19
CA PRO A 126 -5.00 8.19 10.43
C PRO A 126 -5.27 7.47 9.10
N ASP A 127 -6.49 7.65 8.60
CA ASP A 127 -6.94 7.06 7.32
C ASP A 127 -6.05 7.52 6.16
N SER A 128 -5.50 8.74 6.25
CA SER A 128 -4.56 9.33 5.30
C SER A 128 -3.31 8.46 5.08
N SER A 129 -2.72 7.92 6.13
CA SER A 129 -1.49 7.10 6.01
C SER A 129 -1.71 5.82 5.21
N ILE A 130 -2.88 5.21 5.32
CA ILE A 130 -3.21 4.01 4.53
C ILE A 130 -3.31 4.39 3.06
N LEU A 131 -3.96 5.50 2.75
CA LEU A 131 -4.17 5.95 1.38
C LEU A 131 -2.85 6.38 0.71
N GLU A 132 -1.92 7.00 1.43
CA GLU A 132 -0.57 7.33 0.94
C GLU A 132 0.27 6.10 0.54
N LEU A 133 0.00 4.94 1.16
CA LEU A 133 0.72 3.70 0.84
C LEU A 133 0.30 3.13 -0.52
N PHE A 134 -0.98 3.25 -0.86
CA PHE A 134 -1.55 2.61 -2.06
C PHE A 134 -1.71 3.57 -3.24
N TYR A 135 -1.85 4.87 -2.97
CA TYR A 135 -2.14 5.87 -3.98
C TYR A 135 -1.07 6.95 -4.03
N VAL A 136 -0.84 7.48 -5.23
CA VAL A 136 -0.04 8.68 -5.42
C VAL A 136 -0.86 9.87 -4.91
N THR A 137 -0.27 10.66 -4.02
CA THR A 137 -0.93 11.84 -3.45
C THR A 137 -0.28 13.12 -3.96
N ASP A 138 -1.09 14.13 -4.25
CA ASP A 138 -0.62 15.47 -4.63
C ASP A 138 -1.14 16.51 -3.64
N GLU A 139 -0.28 17.40 -3.16
CA GLU A 139 -0.70 18.50 -2.29
C GLU A 139 -1.31 19.64 -3.12
N ALA A 140 -2.56 20.00 -2.82
CA ALA A 140 -3.24 21.16 -3.40
C ALA A 140 -3.53 22.24 -2.35
N VAL A 141 -3.45 23.49 -2.79
CA VAL A 141 -3.65 24.70 -1.98
C VAL A 141 -4.58 25.65 -2.73
N VAL A 142 -5.59 26.16 -2.02
CA VAL A 142 -6.46 27.22 -2.56
C VAL A 142 -5.96 28.58 -2.06
N GLU A 143 -5.67 29.48 -3.01
CA GLU A 143 -5.27 30.86 -2.71
C GLU A 143 -6.06 31.84 -3.59
N LYS A 144 -6.69 32.85 -2.97
CA LYS A 144 -7.44 33.91 -3.67
C LYS A 144 -8.46 33.37 -4.68
N GLY A 145 -9.12 32.25 -4.36
CA GLY A 145 -10.11 31.60 -5.23
C GLY A 145 -9.52 30.80 -6.40
N LYS A 146 -8.20 30.71 -6.52
CA LYS A 146 -7.49 29.87 -7.50
C LYS A 146 -6.93 28.64 -6.83
N LEU A 147 -6.91 27.54 -7.57
CA LEU A 147 -6.43 26.25 -7.08
C LEU A 147 -5.02 25.98 -7.61
N PHE A 148 -4.11 25.74 -6.68
CA PHE A 148 -2.73 25.42 -6.98
C PHE A 148 -2.41 23.99 -6.56
N VAL A 149 -1.62 23.28 -7.35
CA VAL A 149 -1.03 21.99 -6.99
C VAL A 149 0.47 22.15 -6.85
N LYS A 150 1.05 21.62 -5.77
CA LYS A 150 2.51 21.62 -5.58
C LYS A 150 3.16 20.65 -6.55
N VAL A 151 4.30 21.06 -7.11
CA VAL A 151 5.08 20.18 -8.00
C VAL A 151 6.04 19.35 -7.13
N PRO A 152 5.88 18.02 -7.05
CA PRO A 152 6.81 17.21 -6.28
C PRO A 152 8.18 17.16 -6.97
N GLU A 153 9.25 17.27 -6.20
CA GLU A 153 10.63 17.27 -6.68
C GLU A 153 10.98 15.97 -7.44
N LYS A 154 10.45 14.83 -6.96
CA LYS A 154 10.62 13.49 -7.54
C LYS A 154 9.34 12.67 -7.36
N GLY A 155 9.15 11.65 -8.19
CA GLY A 155 8.01 10.71 -8.10
C GLY A 155 6.96 10.87 -9.21
N GLU A 156 5.94 10.03 -9.15
CA GLU A 156 4.73 10.19 -9.98
C GLU A 156 3.81 11.25 -9.38
N THR A 157 2.99 11.88 -10.21
CA THR A 157 2.01 12.91 -9.81
C THR A 157 0.84 12.88 -10.78
N HIS A 158 -0.36 13.20 -10.29
CA HIS A 158 -1.56 13.39 -11.08
C HIS A 158 -1.60 14.75 -11.80
N LEU A 159 -0.64 15.65 -11.55
CA LEU A 159 -0.49 16.90 -12.29
C LEU A 159 -0.42 16.67 -13.81
N VAL A 160 0.15 15.53 -14.23
CA VAL A 160 0.21 15.15 -15.66
C VAL A 160 -1.18 14.82 -16.18
N GLY A 161 -1.69 15.68 -17.07
CA GLY A 161 -2.99 15.54 -17.72
C GLY A 161 -4.07 16.48 -17.19
N MET A 162 -3.79 17.25 -16.12
CA MET A 162 -4.59 18.38 -15.67
C MET A 162 -4.42 19.59 -16.59
N ARG A 163 -5.42 20.47 -16.64
CA ARG A 163 -5.37 21.70 -17.43
C ARG A 163 -4.82 22.87 -16.62
N ALA A 164 -3.86 23.60 -17.20
CA ALA A 164 -3.33 24.82 -16.61
C ALA A 164 -4.35 25.95 -16.67
N GLU A 165 -4.54 26.69 -15.57
CA GLU A 165 -5.43 27.86 -15.53
C GLU A 165 -4.69 29.16 -15.88
N GLU A 166 -3.36 29.17 -15.70
CA GLU A 166 -2.48 30.28 -16.04
C GLU A 166 -1.39 29.85 -17.04
N ASP A 167 -0.85 30.82 -17.78
CA ASP A 167 0.31 30.56 -18.62
C ASP A 167 1.54 30.28 -17.74
N ILE A 168 2.18 29.15 -17.97
CA ILE A 168 3.42 28.75 -17.31
C ILE A 168 4.56 29.10 -18.27
N LYS A 169 5.31 30.16 -17.95
CA LYS A 169 6.44 30.63 -18.77
C LYS A 169 7.75 30.54 -18.01
N ASN A 170 8.78 30.09 -18.70
CA ASN A 170 10.17 30.30 -18.31
C ASN A 170 10.66 31.65 -18.87
N LYS A 171 11.74 32.21 -18.33
CA LYS A 171 12.35 33.48 -18.77
C LYS A 171 12.70 33.51 -20.26
N LYS A 172 12.70 32.36 -20.98
CA LYS A 172 12.99 32.26 -22.41
C LYS A 172 12.01 31.40 -23.23
N GLU A 173 11.21 30.51 -22.61
CA GLU A 173 10.32 29.58 -23.33
C GLU A 173 9.00 29.37 -22.59
N GLU A 174 7.92 29.14 -23.35
CA GLU A 174 6.57 28.90 -22.84
C GLU A 174 6.35 27.40 -22.60
N VAL A 175 6.25 26.99 -21.33
CA VAL A 175 6.13 25.58 -20.93
C VAL A 175 4.73 25.05 -21.21
N THR A 176 3.69 25.80 -20.82
CA THR A 176 2.29 25.42 -21.08
C THR A 176 1.40 26.66 -21.11
N ARG A 177 0.44 26.69 -22.03
CA ARG A 177 -0.57 27.77 -22.15
C ARG A 177 -1.81 27.47 -21.32
N VAL A 178 -2.55 28.52 -20.96
CA VAL A 178 -3.90 28.42 -20.39
C VAL A 178 -4.76 27.41 -21.17
N GLY A 179 -5.45 26.54 -20.43
CA GLY A 179 -6.40 25.54 -20.95
C GLY A 179 -5.75 24.28 -21.54
N LYS A 180 -4.43 24.25 -21.76
CA LYS A 180 -3.73 23.05 -22.25
C LYS A 180 -3.43 22.08 -21.10
N LYS A 181 -3.41 20.80 -21.45
CA LYS A 181 -3.05 19.73 -20.51
C LYS A 181 -1.54 19.74 -20.25
N ILE A 182 -1.15 19.58 -18.99
CA ILE A 182 0.25 19.45 -18.57
C ILE A 182 0.78 18.08 -19.04
N THR A 183 1.82 18.08 -19.86
CA THR A 183 2.47 16.86 -20.37
C THR A 183 3.61 16.41 -19.45
N LYS A 184 4.14 15.20 -19.68
CA LYS A 184 5.33 14.72 -18.95
C LYS A 184 6.57 15.59 -19.20
N SER A 185 6.71 16.17 -20.39
CA SER A 185 7.79 17.11 -20.71
C SER A 185 7.67 18.39 -19.88
N ALA A 186 6.46 18.97 -19.84
CA ALA A 186 6.18 20.15 -19.03
C ALA A 186 6.44 19.91 -17.54
N LEU A 187 6.12 18.73 -16.99
CA LEU A 187 6.47 18.37 -15.62
C LEU A 187 7.99 18.34 -15.38
N SER A 188 8.76 17.81 -16.33
CA SER A 188 10.22 17.78 -16.22
C SER A 188 10.81 19.19 -16.24
N GLU A 189 10.27 20.07 -17.08
CA GLU A 189 10.65 21.48 -17.14
C GLU A 189 10.29 22.21 -15.84
N LEU A 190 9.08 22.02 -15.32
CA LEU A 190 8.63 22.57 -14.03
C LEU A 190 9.55 22.19 -12.87
N ARG A 191 10.00 20.92 -12.85
CA ARG A 191 11.00 20.44 -11.86
C ARG A 191 12.35 21.10 -12.04
N SER A 192 12.83 21.25 -13.28
CA SER A 192 14.10 21.93 -13.57
C SER A 192 14.08 23.42 -13.21
N MET A 193 12.90 24.04 -13.28
CA MET A 193 12.68 25.43 -12.90
C MET A 193 12.57 25.65 -11.38
N GLY A 194 12.42 24.57 -10.59
CA GLY A 194 12.14 24.68 -9.15
C GLY A 194 10.80 25.38 -8.86
N THR A 195 9.82 25.25 -9.76
CA THR A 195 8.50 25.90 -9.57
C THR A 195 7.74 25.17 -8.47
N ALA A 196 7.47 25.84 -7.35
CA ALA A 196 6.86 25.19 -6.18
C ALA A 196 5.40 24.77 -6.39
N LYS A 197 4.62 25.52 -7.20
CA LYS A 197 3.19 25.29 -7.40
C LYS A 197 2.69 25.74 -8.77
N VAL A 198 1.65 25.09 -9.29
CA VAL A 198 1.04 25.35 -10.59
C VAL A 198 -0.47 25.55 -10.45
N ALA A 199 -1.01 26.59 -11.09
CA ALA A 199 -2.44 26.87 -11.12
C ALA A 199 -3.17 25.92 -12.09
N VAL A 200 -4.21 25.26 -11.61
CA VAL A 200 -4.93 24.19 -12.32
C VAL A 200 -6.43 24.41 -12.26
N ALA A 201 -7.12 24.02 -13.33
CA ALA A 201 -8.57 24.18 -13.44
C ALA A 201 -9.33 23.41 -12.35
N THR A 202 -10.35 24.03 -11.75
CA THR A 202 -11.19 23.44 -10.70
C THR A 202 -11.97 22.21 -11.17
N ALA A 203 -12.36 22.16 -12.45
CA ALA A 203 -13.11 21.05 -13.04
C ALA A 203 -12.35 19.70 -12.99
N ASP A 204 -11.01 19.73 -13.02
CA ASP A 204 -10.22 18.50 -12.96
C ASP A 204 -10.17 17.90 -11.52
N PHE A 205 -10.78 18.55 -10.53
CA PHE A 205 -10.85 18.10 -9.13
C PHE A 205 -12.20 17.59 -8.68
N GLU A 206 -13.22 17.63 -9.54
CA GLU A 206 -14.57 17.20 -9.17
C GLU A 206 -14.64 15.73 -8.76
N THR A 207 -13.79 14.88 -9.34
CA THR A 207 -13.71 13.44 -9.02
C THR A 207 -12.58 13.11 -8.03
N ALA A 208 -11.98 14.11 -7.40
CA ALA A 208 -10.87 13.90 -6.46
C ALA A 208 -11.42 13.69 -5.04
N TYR A 209 -10.73 12.87 -4.25
CA TYR A 209 -11.07 12.66 -2.84
C TYR A 209 -10.08 13.38 -1.93
N ALA A 210 -10.57 13.91 -0.82
CA ALA A 210 -9.75 14.53 0.21
C ALA A 210 -9.04 13.44 1.04
N LEU A 211 -7.72 13.55 1.21
CA LEU A 211 -6.95 12.64 2.07
C LEU A 211 -7.14 12.98 3.56
N GLU A 212 -7.13 14.28 3.87
CA GLU A 212 -7.22 14.83 5.24
C GLU A 212 -8.38 15.83 5.33
N ASP A 213 -8.77 16.14 6.57
CA ASP A 213 -9.78 17.14 6.84
C ASP A 213 -9.30 18.53 6.41
N VAL A 214 -10.10 19.16 5.56
CA VAL A 214 -9.84 20.50 5.01
C VAL A 214 -10.44 21.52 5.97
N ILE A 215 -9.62 22.06 6.88
CA ILE A 215 -10.06 23.07 7.84
C ILE A 215 -9.90 24.50 7.29
N ASN A 216 -10.83 25.38 7.65
CA ASN A 216 -10.64 26.82 7.50
C ASN A 216 -9.77 27.33 8.65
N THR A 217 -8.58 27.86 8.34
CA THR A 217 -7.67 28.37 9.38
C THR A 217 -8.21 29.58 10.14
N GLU A 218 -9.21 30.29 9.61
CA GLU A 218 -9.81 31.45 10.27
C GLU A 218 -10.98 31.07 11.21
N THR A 219 -11.81 30.09 10.84
CA THR A 219 -13.00 29.70 11.64
C THR A 219 -12.79 28.42 12.45
N GLY A 220 -11.77 27.63 12.12
CA GLY A 220 -11.55 26.29 12.69
C GLY A 220 -12.59 25.26 12.23
N GLU A 221 -13.48 25.62 11.30
CA GLU A 221 -14.50 24.71 10.80
C GLU A 221 -13.93 23.75 9.74
N VAL A 222 -14.37 22.49 9.80
CA VAL A 222 -14.06 21.49 8.78
C VAL A 222 -14.94 21.73 7.56
N ILE A 223 -14.33 22.05 6.42
CA ILE A 223 -15.00 22.33 5.15
C ILE A 223 -15.27 21.03 4.38
N ILE A 224 -14.30 20.11 4.40
CA ILE A 224 -14.35 18.81 3.74
C ILE A 224 -13.77 17.79 4.70
N GLU A 225 -14.51 16.73 4.97
CA GLU A 225 -14.03 15.60 5.77
C GLU A 225 -13.11 14.70 4.94
N SER A 226 -12.17 14.05 5.60
CA SER A 226 -11.32 13.02 5.01
C SER A 226 -12.14 11.93 4.33
N ASN A 227 -11.59 11.39 3.24
CA ASN A 227 -12.20 10.38 2.37
C ASN A 227 -13.55 10.78 1.74
N THR A 228 -13.84 12.08 1.62
CA THR A 228 -15.01 12.58 0.88
C THR A 228 -14.64 13.21 -0.46
N GLU A 229 -15.58 13.16 -1.41
CA GLU A 229 -15.40 13.72 -2.76
C GLU A 229 -15.39 15.26 -2.73
N ILE A 230 -14.47 15.84 -3.50
CA ILE A 230 -14.26 17.27 -3.60
C ILE A 230 -15.20 17.85 -4.67
N ALA A 231 -16.42 18.22 -4.27
CA ALA A 231 -17.33 18.93 -5.17
C ALA A 231 -16.85 20.35 -5.48
N ALA A 232 -16.97 20.80 -6.74
CA ALA A 232 -16.57 22.15 -7.20
C ALA A 232 -17.18 23.29 -6.37
N ALA A 233 -18.42 23.10 -5.87
CA ALA A 233 -19.11 24.07 -5.01
C ALA A 233 -18.41 24.29 -3.65
N LYS A 234 -17.75 23.25 -3.12
CA LYS A 234 -17.00 23.34 -1.85
C LYS A 234 -15.67 24.05 -2.04
N CYS A 235 -15.00 23.87 -3.18
CA CYS A 235 -13.75 24.57 -3.50
C CYS A 235 -13.91 26.09 -3.63
N GLY A 236 -15.04 26.58 -4.18
CA GLY A 236 -15.29 28.01 -4.36
C GLY A 236 -15.56 28.79 -3.06
N ARG A 237 -15.96 28.10 -1.98
CA ARG A 237 -16.28 28.73 -0.69
C ARG A 237 -15.05 29.07 0.16
N SER A 238 -13.90 28.46 -0.11
CA SER A 238 -12.64 28.67 0.63
C SER A 238 -11.88 29.89 0.11
N SER A 239 -12.38 31.10 0.39
CA SER A 239 -11.79 32.36 -0.10
C SER A 239 -10.62 32.89 0.74
N LYS A 240 -10.27 32.26 1.87
CA LYS A 240 -9.17 32.71 2.72
C LYS A 240 -8.32 31.56 3.26
N LYS A 241 -7.02 31.73 3.04
CA LYS A 241 -5.82 30.95 3.41
C LYS A 241 -5.98 29.51 3.92
N VAL A 242 -5.44 28.62 3.07
CA VAL A 242 -4.79 27.33 3.36
C VAL A 242 -5.68 26.25 3.96
N SER A 243 -5.86 25.21 3.16
CA SER A 243 -6.08 23.84 3.62
C SER A 243 -5.13 22.95 2.86
N ARG A 244 -4.40 22.11 3.59
CA ARG A 244 -3.48 21.13 3.03
C ARG A 244 -4.35 19.98 2.51
N ALA A 245 -4.83 20.12 1.28
CA ALA A 245 -5.60 19.06 0.66
C ALA A 245 -4.61 18.16 -0.08
N SER A 246 -4.06 17.16 0.61
CA SER A 246 -3.46 16.02 -0.07
C SER A 246 -4.59 15.32 -0.82
N LYS A 247 -4.44 15.21 -2.13
CA LYS A 247 -5.47 14.68 -3.03
C LYS A 247 -5.07 13.29 -3.45
N CYS A 248 -6.05 12.40 -3.42
CA CYS A 248 -5.95 11.08 -4.01
C CYS A 248 -6.96 11.02 -5.17
N PHE A 249 -6.52 10.52 -6.33
CA PHE A 249 -7.42 10.09 -7.39
C PHE A 249 -7.55 8.57 -7.32
N PRO A 250 -8.56 8.03 -6.61
CA PRO A 250 -8.90 6.62 -6.74
C PRO A 250 -9.48 6.43 -8.16
N GLU A 251 -8.60 6.04 -9.07
CA GLU A 251 -8.90 5.39 -10.34
C GLU A 251 -9.72 6.17 -11.38
N THR A 252 -9.01 6.85 -12.29
CA THR A 252 -9.48 6.96 -13.69
C THR A 252 -8.40 6.76 -14.77
N ARG A 253 -7.10 6.55 -14.45
CA ARG A 253 -6.08 6.60 -15.52
C ARG A 253 -4.92 5.60 -15.54
N ARG A 254 -4.63 4.77 -14.54
CA ARG A 254 -3.45 3.88 -14.63
C ARG A 254 -3.55 2.58 -13.82
N TYR A 255 -4.13 1.54 -14.41
CA TYR A 255 -3.62 0.17 -14.23
C TYR A 255 -3.43 -0.47 -15.60
N ARG A 256 -2.28 -0.22 -16.23
CA ARG A 256 -1.84 -0.94 -17.44
C ARG A 256 -0.53 -1.71 -17.26
N ARG A 257 -0.04 -1.88 -16.03
CA ARG A 257 1.12 -2.71 -15.74
C ARG A 257 0.94 -3.47 -14.44
N CYS A 258 0.26 -4.61 -14.50
CA CYS A 258 0.53 -5.67 -13.56
C CYS A 258 1.91 -6.26 -13.91
N TYR A 259 2.84 -6.26 -12.95
CA TYR A 259 4.10 -6.97 -13.05
C TYR A 259 3.82 -8.47 -13.15
N ARG A 260 3.93 -9.02 -14.36
CA ARG A 260 4.07 -10.47 -14.55
C ARG A 260 5.53 -10.81 -14.25
N ARG A 261 5.83 -11.38 -13.07
CA ARG A 261 7.08 -12.13 -12.90
C ARG A 261 6.90 -13.45 -13.64
N ASP A 262 7.43 -13.50 -14.85
CA ASP A 262 7.65 -14.77 -15.55
C ASP A 262 8.58 -15.63 -14.70
N THR A 263 8.04 -16.73 -14.20
CA THR A 263 8.85 -17.90 -13.82
C THR A 263 8.66 -18.93 -14.91
N SER A 264 9.71 -19.08 -15.72
CA SER A 264 10.04 -20.24 -16.56
C SER A 264 8.92 -20.80 -17.44
N GLN A 265 8.86 -20.35 -18.70
CA GLN A 265 9.01 -21.21 -19.88
C GLN A 265 8.90 -20.32 -21.13
N GLY A 266 9.98 -20.28 -21.92
CA GLY A 266 10.05 -19.48 -23.14
C GLY A 266 8.95 -19.86 -24.12
N ARG A 267 8.10 -18.89 -24.45
CA ARG A 267 7.40 -18.81 -25.72
C ARG A 267 7.10 -17.35 -26.03
N ASP A 268 7.81 -16.88 -27.05
CA ASP A 268 7.54 -15.65 -27.79
C ASP A 268 6.08 -15.65 -28.28
N LEU A 269 5.36 -14.53 -28.17
CA LEU A 269 4.20 -14.14 -29.03
C LEU A 269 3.49 -12.86 -28.54
N LYS A 270 3.63 -11.81 -29.37
CA LYS A 270 2.67 -10.77 -29.76
C LYS A 270 1.88 -10.00 -28.69
N THR A 271 2.19 -8.71 -28.63
CA THR A 271 1.45 -7.60 -28.02
C THR A 271 -0.04 -7.61 -28.37
N GLY A 272 -0.85 -8.25 -27.54
CA GLY A 272 -2.30 -8.09 -27.52
C GLY A 272 -2.70 -6.87 -26.68
N ARG A 273 -3.45 -5.95 -27.28
CA ARG A 273 -4.19 -4.90 -26.54
C ARG A 273 -5.19 -5.58 -25.62
N CYS A 274 -4.98 -5.51 -24.31
CA CYS A 274 -6.07 -5.74 -23.37
C CYS A 274 -6.77 -4.41 -23.08
N ILE A 275 -8.04 -4.36 -23.49
CA ILE A 275 -9.03 -3.35 -23.17
C ILE A 275 -9.84 -3.93 -22.01
N ALA A 276 -9.81 -3.25 -20.86
CA ALA A 276 -10.82 -3.15 -19.82
C ALA A 276 -10.16 -2.35 -18.68
#